data_AF-A0A7S4K7A8-F1
#
_entry.id   AF-A0A7S4K7A8-F1
#
_cell.length_a   1.000
_cell.length_b   1.000
_cell.length_c   1.000
_cell.angle_alpha   90.00
_cell.angle_beta   90.00
_cell.angle_gamma   90.00
#
_symmetry.space_group_name_H-M   'P 1'
#
loop_
_entity.id
_entity.type
_entity.pdbx_description
1 polymer ?
#
loop_
_entity_poly.entity_id
_entity_poly.type
_entity_poly.pdbx_seq_one_letter_code
_entity_poly.pdbx_strand_id
1 'polypeptide(L)'
;QPPSVGPGGWEGYCGQTAICNLAAMEGIFIPPEQLFWPCYDMTPGTRPGTFVDCINSINNVGEWEICYPPVSSGSNPILWLHSQIHGVGGHPVAVLITTPDGQLHWVTVVEVKDPGTPQCQVVYLQYGREDTMSCAAFEDVWSLDETVLGTIVQGTGVIAGYTTICQVSPPDILVDQPPSAPNPDYVTVGCYPGDEPHDVWQRCRDALKDWVVVDGYVWDTSCEDIWADSSISADDWRWQACNDLVQQCIAQTNAVCVVNTGAAGCAGCRRRKMTLVDPDSDYCPPSESSTTAYTSSTYYSSMTESSSSVYTSTAYTSSTYATSPPETTSYY
;
A
#
# COMPACT_ATOMS: atom_id res chain seq x y z
N GLN A 1 0.08 7.90 -17.25
CA GLN A 1 1.52 7.58 -17.47
C GLN A 1 1.84 7.73 -18.95
N PRO A 2 3.09 8.05 -19.33
CA PRO A 2 3.49 7.93 -20.73
C PRO A 2 3.30 6.47 -21.19
N PRO A 3 2.87 6.23 -22.43
CA PRO A 3 2.96 4.90 -23.05
C PRO A 3 4.40 4.41 -22.93
N SER A 4 4.64 3.11 -22.71
CA SER A 4 6.00 2.56 -22.60
C SER A 4 6.91 3.04 -23.75
N VAL A 5 7.83 3.95 -23.45
CA VAL A 5 8.71 4.63 -24.44
C VAL A 5 10.16 4.20 -24.26
N GLY A 6 10.39 2.89 -24.32
CA GLY A 6 11.74 2.35 -24.34
C GLY A 6 12.46 2.51 -25.67
N PRO A 7 13.81 2.52 -25.68
CA PRO A 7 14.59 2.50 -26.90
C PRO A 7 14.21 1.26 -27.75
N GLY A 8 13.60 1.50 -28.92
CA GLY A 8 13.20 0.43 -29.85
C GLY A 8 11.79 -0.14 -29.66
N GLY A 9 10.96 0.39 -28.75
CA GLY A 9 9.58 -0.08 -28.53
C GLY A 9 9.47 -1.36 -27.70
N TRP A 10 10.59 -1.85 -27.13
CA TRP A 10 10.62 -2.99 -26.23
C TRP A 10 10.32 -2.56 -24.79
N GLU A 11 9.04 -2.58 -24.42
CA GLU A 11 8.39 -3.26 -23.28
C GLU A 11 9.04 -3.36 -21.87
N GLY A 12 10.20 -2.75 -21.60
CA GLY A 12 10.96 -3.01 -20.36
C GLY A 12 10.65 -2.14 -19.14
N TYR A 13 9.68 -1.22 -19.19
CA TYR A 13 9.50 -0.20 -18.13
C TYR A 13 8.52 -0.58 -17.03
N CYS A 14 8.00 -1.81 -16.97
CA CYS A 14 6.99 -2.16 -15.97
C CYS A 14 7.49 -1.93 -14.54
N GLY A 15 8.75 -2.27 -14.25
CA GLY A 15 9.37 -2.03 -12.94
C GLY A 15 9.54 -0.55 -12.64
N GLN A 16 10.16 0.22 -13.53
CA GLN A 16 10.32 1.68 -13.37
C GLN A 16 8.97 2.38 -13.24
N THR A 17 7.97 1.91 -13.98
CA THR A 17 6.60 2.42 -13.93
C THR A 17 5.96 2.17 -12.57
N ALA A 18 6.12 0.96 -12.02
CA ALA A 18 5.65 0.66 -10.68
C ALA A 18 6.39 1.49 -9.62
N ILE A 19 7.70 1.70 -9.75
CA ILE A 19 8.48 2.60 -8.87
C ILE A 19 7.96 4.03 -8.94
N CYS A 20 7.69 4.56 -10.14
CA CYS A 20 7.09 5.88 -10.31
C CYS A 20 5.72 5.99 -9.65
N ASN A 21 4.90 4.94 -9.71
CA ASN A 21 3.61 4.92 -9.02
C ASN A 21 3.77 4.97 -7.50
N LEU A 22 4.68 4.17 -6.95
CA LEU A 22 4.96 4.17 -5.51
C LEU A 22 5.50 5.53 -5.06
N ALA A 23 6.48 6.08 -5.77
CA ALA A 23 7.03 7.41 -5.47
C ALA A 23 5.97 8.52 -5.57
N ALA A 24 5.06 8.46 -6.56
CA ALA A 24 4.01 9.45 -6.73
C ALA A 24 3.01 9.46 -5.56
N MET A 25 2.79 8.31 -4.91
CA MET A 25 1.94 8.19 -3.72
C MET A 25 2.59 8.84 -2.49
N GLU A 26 3.92 8.88 -2.46
CA GLU A 26 4.72 9.67 -1.50
C GLU A 26 4.88 11.15 -1.94
N GLY A 27 4.14 11.59 -2.97
CA GLY A 27 4.18 12.96 -3.47
C GLY A 27 5.37 13.28 -4.40
N ILE A 28 6.15 12.28 -4.80
CA ILE A 28 7.34 12.43 -5.64
C ILE A 28 7.03 12.02 -7.08
N PHE A 29 6.93 13.00 -7.97
CA PHE A 29 6.63 12.76 -9.39
C PHE A 29 7.91 12.63 -10.21
N ILE A 30 8.27 11.39 -10.56
CA ILE A 30 9.41 11.09 -11.43
C ILE A 30 8.88 10.41 -12.70
N PRO A 31 9.22 10.89 -13.90
CA PRO A 31 8.85 10.20 -15.14
C PRO A 31 9.75 8.95 -15.33
N PRO A 32 9.21 7.81 -15.83
CA PRO A 32 9.95 6.53 -15.91
C PRO A 32 11.29 6.60 -16.66
N GLU A 33 11.43 7.52 -17.61
CA GLU A 33 12.64 7.72 -18.40
C GLU A 33 13.81 8.22 -17.55
N GLN A 34 13.54 8.95 -16.46
CA GLN A 34 14.57 9.39 -15.51
C GLN A 34 15.06 8.24 -14.62
N LEU A 35 14.26 7.18 -14.48
CA LEU A 35 14.63 5.97 -13.75
C LEU A 35 15.41 4.97 -14.62
N PHE A 36 15.62 5.24 -15.91
CA PHE A 36 16.26 4.29 -16.81
C PHE A 36 17.64 3.84 -16.32
N TRP A 37 18.54 4.79 -16.02
CA TRP A 37 19.89 4.49 -15.54
C TRP A 37 19.98 3.96 -14.11
N PRO A 38 19.34 4.60 -13.10
CA PRO A 38 19.45 4.12 -11.72
C PRO A 38 18.76 2.76 -11.50
N CYS A 39 17.80 2.40 -12.36
CA CYS A 39 16.98 1.20 -12.24
C CYS A 39 17.19 0.28 -13.44
N TYR A 40 18.32 0.42 -14.12
CA TYR A 40 18.69 -0.39 -15.27
C TYR A 40 19.05 -1.80 -14.82
N ASP A 41 18.38 -2.80 -15.41
CA ASP A 41 18.82 -4.18 -15.37
C ASP A 41 19.39 -4.56 -16.73
N MET A 42 20.43 -5.39 -16.75
CA MET A 42 20.95 -5.97 -18.00
C MET A 42 19.98 -6.99 -18.61
N THR A 43 19.05 -7.52 -17.82
CA THR A 43 17.98 -8.40 -18.28
C THR A 43 16.72 -7.63 -18.67
N PRO A 44 15.85 -8.20 -19.52
CA PRO A 44 14.55 -7.60 -19.80
C PRO A 44 13.76 -7.39 -18.50
N GLY A 45 13.33 -6.15 -18.26
CA GLY A 45 12.56 -5.75 -17.07
C GLY A 45 13.42 -5.24 -15.91
N THR A 46 12.87 -5.30 -14.71
CA THR A 46 13.55 -4.88 -13.46
C THR A 46 13.49 -6.04 -12.48
N ARG A 47 14.63 -6.57 -12.03
CA ARG A 47 14.63 -7.60 -10.99
C ARG A 47 14.19 -7.03 -9.63
N PRO A 48 13.68 -7.87 -8.71
CA PRO A 48 13.27 -7.42 -7.38
C PRO A 48 14.37 -6.67 -6.60
N GLY A 49 15.62 -7.16 -6.63
CA GLY A 49 16.73 -6.47 -5.98
C GLY A 49 17.00 -5.09 -6.59
N THR A 50 17.07 -5.01 -7.93
CA THR A 50 17.23 -3.73 -8.65
C THR A 50 16.05 -2.78 -8.41
N PHE A 51 14.84 -3.31 -8.24
CA PHE A 51 13.66 -2.53 -7.88
C PHE A 51 13.88 -1.87 -6.52
N VAL A 52 14.22 -2.66 -5.49
CA VAL A 52 14.46 -2.17 -4.12
C VAL A 52 15.59 -1.15 -4.08
N ASP A 53 16.74 -1.48 -4.69
CA ASP A 53 17.88 -0.56 -4.75
C ASP A 53 17.51 0.77 -5.42
N CYS A 54 16.72 0.71 -6.50
CA CYS A 54 16.26 1.89 -7.22
C CYS A 54 15.29 2.73 -6.39
N ILE A 55 14.22 2.15 -5.83
CA ILE A 55 13.23 2.94 -5.07
C ILE A 55 13.87 3.56 -3.82
N ASN A 56 14.72 2.82 -3.11
CA ASN A 56 15.43 3.33 -1.94
C ASN A 56 16.52 4.38 -2.29
N SER A 57 16.90 4.50 -3.57
CA SER A 57 17.78 5.58 -4.03
C SER A 57 17.04 6.91 -4.24
N ILE A 58 15.70 6.89 -4.24
CA ILE A 58 14.87 8.10 -4.32
C ILE A 58 14.78 8.69 -2.92
N ASN A 59 15.24 9.93 -2.75
CA ASN A 59 15.14 10.59 -1.45
C ASN A 59 13.67 10.72 -1.02
N ASN A 60 13.39 10.53 0.26
CA ASN A 60 12.09 10.76 0.91
C ASN A 60 10.94 9.82 0.51
N VAL A 61 11.19 8.62 -0.05
CA VAL A 61 10.13 7.61 -0.30
C VAL A 61 10.00 6.55 0.80
N GLY A 62 10.75 6.68 1.90
CA GLY A 62 10.82 5.66 2.95
C GLY A 62 11.64 4.44 2.55
N GLU A 63 11.68 3.45 3.43
CA GLU A 63 12.46 2.23 3.23
C GLU A 63 11.54 1.13 2.67
N TRP A 64 11.94 0.56 1.55
CA TRP A 64 11.25 -0.53 0.87
C TRP A 64 12.09 -1.80 0.91
N GLU A 65 11.42 -2.95 1.01
CA GLU A 65 12.07 -4.26 0.93
C GLU A 65 11.28 -5.26 0.08
N ILE A 66 11.90 -6.40 -0.18
CA ILE A 66 11.19 -7.55 -0.78
C ILE A 66 10.45 -8.29 0.34
N CYS A 67 9.13 -8.30 0.24
CA CYS A 67 8.22 -8.90 1.19
C CYS A 67 7.57 -10.16 0.62
N TYR A 68 7.25 -11.10 1.49
CA TYR A 68 6.55 -12.32 1.11
C TYR A 68 5.38 -12.56 2.06
N PRO A 69 4.20 -12.99 1.54
CA PRO A 69 3.16 -13.49 2.41
C PRO A 69 3.68 -14.69 3.21
N PRO A 70 3.30 -14.82 4.48
CA PRO A 70 3.68 -15.98 5.27
C PRO A 70 3.09 -17.24 4.63
N VAL A 71 3.95 -18.13 4.12
CA VAL A 71 3.54 -19.42 3.51
C VAL A 71 3.19 -20.51 4.53
N SER A 72 2.96 -20.14 5.79
CA SER A 72 2.47 -21.09 6.81
C SER A 72 1.10 -21.63 6.39
N SER A 73 0.89 -22.94 6.61
CA SER A 73 -0.32 -23.66 6.19
C SER A 73 -1.59 -22.97 6.70
N GLY A 74 -2.29 -22.27 5.82
CA GLY A 74 -3.56 -21.59 6.11
C GLY A 74 -3.55 -20.06 5.99
N SER A 75 -2.39 -19.43 5.77
CA SER A 75 -2.33 -17.99 5.50
C SER A 75 -2.83 -17.71 4.08
N ASN A 76 -3.81 -16.80 3.95
CA ASN A 76 -4.33 -16.38 2.66
C ASN A 76 -3.49 -15.18 2.14
N PRO A 77 -2.79 -15.30 1.00
CA PRO A 77 -1.90 -14.25 0.51
C PRO A 77 -2.64 -12.95 0.15
N ILE A 78 -3.91 -13.04 -0.27
CA ILE A 78 -4.76 -11.87 -0.53
C ILE A 78 -5.12 -11.14 0.77
N LEU A 79 -5.41 -11.86 1.86
CA LEU A 79 -5.64 -11.22 3.17
C LEU A 79 -4.38 -10.53 3.70
N TRP A 80 -3.21 -11.13 3.47
CA TRP A 80 -1.93 -10.50 3.80
C TRP A 80 -1.68 -9.26 2.93
N LEU A 81 -1.93 -9.33 1.62
CA LEU A 81 -1.80 -8.20 0.70
C LEU A 81 -2.70 -7.04 1.13
N HIS A 82 -3.96 -7.34 1.47
CA HIS A 82 -4.89 -6.36 2.03
C HIS A 82 -4.36 -5.73 3.32
N SER A 83 -3.72 -6.50 4.21
CA SER A 83 -3.16 -5.94 5.45
C SER A 83 -1.94 -5.05 5.23
N GLN A 84 -1.17 -5.25 4.15
CA GLN A 84 -0.10 -4.32 3.78
C GLN A 84 -0.67 -2.98 3.30
N ILE A 85 -1.72 -3.02 2.47
CA ILE A 85 -2.30 -1.83 1.84
C ILE A 85 -3.19 -1.03 2.80
N HIS A 86 -3.94 -1.70 3.69
CA HIS A 86 -4.86 -1.05 4.63
C HIS A 86 -4.37 -1.09 6.09
N GLY A 87 -3.14 -1.56 6.32
CA GLY A 87 -2.50 -1.51 7.63
C GLY A 87 -2.25 -0.08 8.10
N VAL A 88 -1.61 0.04 9.27
CA VAL A 88 -1.16 1.36 9.76
C VAL A 88 -0.09 1.88 8.81
N GLY A 89 -0.33 3.04 8.21
CA GLY A 89 0.53 3.61 7.17
C GLY A 89 0.02 3.30 5.76
N GLY A 90 -0.52 2.11 5.54
CA GLY A 90 -1.30 1.72 4.36
C GLY A 90 -0.76 2.25 3.02
N HIS A 91 0.28 1.61 2.51
CA HIS A 91 0.92 2.02 1.25
C HIS A 91 0.59 1.04 0.13
N PRO A 92 0.41 1.51 -1.11
CA PRO A 92 0.39 0.65 -2.28
C PRO A 92 1.65 -0.21 -2.32
N VAL A 93 1.54 -1.41 -2.85
CA VAL A 93 2.66 -2.34 -2.98
C VAL A 93 2.92 -2.66 -4.45
N ALA A 94 4.17 -2.90 -4.82
CA ALA A 94 4.47 -3.42 -6.16
C ALA A 94 4.49 -4.95 -6.12
N VAL A 95 3.84 -5.58 -7.07
CA VAL A 95 3.72 -7.03 -7.16
C VAL A 95 4.22 -7.50 -8.53
N LEU A 96 5.00 -8.58 -8.53
CA LEU A 96 5.44 -9.24 -9.76
C LEU A 96 4.44 -10.34 -10.11
N ILE A 97 3.76 -10.20 -11.24
CA ILE A 97 2.77 -11.16 -11.77
C ILE A 97 3.28 -11.82 -13.06
N THR A 98 2.60 -12.89 -13.47
CA THR A 98 2.76 -13.51 -14.79
C THR A 98 1.60 -13.09 -15.70
N THR A 99 1.94 -12.51 -16.84
CA THR A 99 0.98 -12.16 -17.89
C THR A 99 0.41 -13.41 -18.58
N PRO A 100 -0.72 -13.30 -19.31
CA PRO A 100 -1.30 -14.44 -20.03
C PRO A 100 -0.36 -15.12 -21.04
N ASP A 101 0.64 -14.41 -21.56
CA ASP A 101 1.67 -14.92 -22.45
C ASP A 101 2.92 -15.46 -21.72
N GLY A 102 2.88 -15.53 -20.39
CA GLY A 102 3.93 -16.13 -19.57
C GLY A 102 5.09 -15.20 -19.24
N GLN A 103 4.98 -13.91 -19.56
CA GLN A 103 6.01 -12.91 -19.22
C GLN A 103 5.81 -12.36 -17.80
N LEU A 104 6.91 -12.05 -17.13
CA LEU A 104 6.88 -11.38 -15.84
C LEU A 104 6.55 -9.89 -16.00
N HIS A 105 5.68 -9.38 -15.15
CA HIS A 105 5.19 -8.00 -15.23
C HIS A 105 4.98 -7.41 -13.84
N TRP A 106 5.52 -6.21 -13.62
CA TRP A 106 5.29 -5.45 -12.40
C TRP A 106 4.00 -4.66 -12.47
N VAL A 107 3.19 -4.76 -11.42
CA VAL A 107 1.97 -3.95 -11.21
C VAL A 107 2.02 -3.28 -9.85
N THR A 108 1.32 -2.17 -9.67
CA THR A 108 1.16 -1.52 -8.36
C THR A 108 -0.23 -1.82 -7.83
N VAL A 109 -0.35 -2.60 -6.76
CA VAL A 109 -1.64 -2.87 -6.12
C VAL A 109 -1.98 -1.72 -5.18
N VAL A 110 -3.14 -1.11 -5.38
CA VAL A 110 -3.59 0.08 -4.64
C VAL A 110 -4.76 -0.21 -3.70
N GLU A 111 -5.52 -1.28 -3.94
CA GLU A 111 -6.68 -1.64 -3.10
C GLU A 111 -7.01 -3.13 -3.23
N VAL A 112 -7.50 -3.73 -2.14
CA VAL A 112 -8.15 -5.05 -2.15
C VAL A 112 -9.56 -4.90 -1.58
N LYS A 113 -10.57 -5.06 -2.44
CA LYS A 113 -11.99 -4.90 -2.08
C LYS A 113 -12.57 -6.22 -1.58
N ASP A 114 -13.39 -6.15 -0.53
CA ASP A 114 -14.12 -7.27 0.08
C ASP A 114 -13.25 -8.54 0.28
N PRO A 115 -12.08 -8.43 0.94
CA PRO A 115 -11.15 -9.53 1.13
C PRO A 115 -11.81 -10.72 1.83
N GLY A 116 -11.55 -11.94 1.34
CA GLY A 116 -12.11 -13.18 1.90
C GLY A 116 -13.53 -13.52 1.43
N THR A 117 -14.12 -12.73 0.54
CA THR A 117 -15.44 -12.99 -0.06
C THR A 117 -15.33 -13.49 -1.51
N PRO A 118 -16.38 -14.14 -2.07
CA PRO A 118 -16.44 -14.43 -3.50
C PRO A 118 -16.45 -13.20 -4.41
N GLN A 119 -16.80 -12.03 -3.87
CA GLN A 119 -16.80 -10.75 -4.57
C GLN A 119 -15.45 -10.03 -4.50
N CYS A 120 -14.44 -10.65 -3.86
CA CYS A 120 -13.13 -10.06 -3.66
C CYS A 120 -12.49 -9.61 -4.99
N GLN A 121 -12.01 -8.37 -5.02
CA GLN A 121 -11.35 -7.77 -6.18
C GLN A 121 -10.03 -7.10 -5.78
N VAL A 122 -9.05 -7.20 -6.67
CA VAL A 122 -7.78 -6.48 -6.56
C VAL A 122 -7.78 -5.34 -7.58
N VAL A 123 -7.56 -4.11 -7.11
CA VAL A 123 -7.39 -2.92 -7.94
C VAL A 123 -5.89 -2.64 -8.05
N TYR A 124 -5.40 -2.54 -9.27
CA TYR A 124 -3.98 -2.35 -9.52
C TYR A 124 -3.73 -1.43 -10.71
N LEU A 125 -2.55 -0.81 -10.72
CA LEU A 125 -2.09 0.07 -11.77
C LEU A 125 -1.07 -0.65 -12.64
N GLN A 126 -1.26 -0.60 -13.95
CA GLN A 126 -0.31 -1.04 -14.96
C GLN A 126 -0.36 -0.10 -16.17
N TYR A 127 0.79 0.26 -16.74
CA TYR A 127 0.88 1.10 -17.95
C TYR A 127 -0.02 2.36 -17.94
N GLY A 128 -0.30 2.90 -16.75
CA GLY A 128 -1.01 4.15 -16.54
C GLY A 128 -2.51 4.02 -16.55
N ARG A 129 -2.98 2.78 -16.42
CA ARG A 129 -4.38 2.42 -16.32
C ARG A 129 -4.60 1.74 -14.99
N GLU A 130 -5.75 2.05 -14.41
CA GLU A 130 -6.30 1.27 -13.32
C GLU A 130 -7.07 0.12 -13.94
N ASP A 131 -6.75 -1.08 -13.50
CA ASP A 131 -7.47 -2.29 -13.85
C ASP A 131 -7.95 -2.97 -12.57
N THR A 132 -8.90 -3.89 -12.72
CA THR A 132 -9.47 -4.65 -11.61
C THR A 132 -9.66 -6.09 -12.04
N MET A 133 -9.32 -7.02 -11.15
CA MET A 133 -9.60 -8.44 -11.37
C MET A 133 -10.06 -9.12 -10.08
N SER A 134 -10.70 -10.28 -10.20
CA SER A 134 -11.07 -11.07 -9.02
C SER A 134 -9.82 -11.51 -8.24
N CYS A 135 -9.91 -11.60 -6.91
CA CYS A 135 -8.79 -12.03 -6.08
C CYS A 135 -8.25 -13.42 -6.45
N ALA A 136 -9.11 -14.37 -6.84
CA ALA A 136 -8.68 -15.68 -7.32
C ALA A 136 -7.81 -15.59 -8.58
N ALA A 137 -8.28 -14.85 -9.59
CA ALA A 137 -7.49 -14.62 -10.82
C ALA A 137 -6.18 -13.86 -10.54
N PHE A 138 -6.17 -12.93 -9.59
CA PHE A 138 -4.95 -12.22 -9.19
C PHE A 138 -3.95 -13.15 -8.50
N GLU A 139 -4.43 -13.97 -7.57
CA GLU A 139 -3.61 -14.96 -6.87
C GLU A 139 -2.97 -15.95 -7.86
N ASP A 140 -3.72 -16.42 -8.85
CA ASP A 140 -3.22 -17.33 -9.89
C ASP A 140 -2.05 -16.72 -10.69
N VAL A 141 -2.11 -15.43 -11.04
CA VAL A 141 -1.03 -14.76 -11.79
C VAL A 141 0.12 -14.29 -10.89
N TRP A 142 -0.13 -14.07 -9.60
CA TRP A 142 0.87 -13.65 -8.62
C TRP A 142 1.66 -14.83 -8.04
N SER A 143 1.06 -16.02 -7.98
CA SER A 143 1.73 -17.26 -7.61
C SER A 143 2.67 -17.70 -8.74
N LEU A 144 3.88 -17.16 -8.76
CA LEU A 144 4.90 -17.54 -9.74
C LEU A 144 5.22 -19.04 -9.60
N ASP A 145 4.93 -19.81 -10.65
CA ASP A 145 5.23 -21.24 -10.71
C ASP A 145 6.75 -21.46 -10.56
N GLU A 146 7.15 -22.43 -9.73
CA GLU A 146 8.56 -22.81 -9.53
C GLU A 146 9.29 -23.13 -10.83
N THR A 147 8.56 -23.57 -11.87
CA THR A 147 9.12 -23.82 -13.20
C THR A 147 9.56 -22.54 -13.91
N VAL A 148 8.82 -21.43 -13.74
CA VAL A 148 9.20 -20.10 -14.23
C VAL A 148 10.40 -19.58 -13.45
N LEU A 149 10.41 -19.81 -12.13
CA LEU A 149 11.50 -19.41 -11.23
C LEU A 149 12.81 -20.16 -11.51
N GLY A 150 12.74 -21.46 -11.79
CA GLY A 150 13.91 -22.32 -12.03
C GLY A 150 14.81 -21.87 -13.18
N THR A 151 14.26 -21.12 -14.15
CA THR A 151 15.01 -20.57 -15.28
C THR A 151 15.74 -19.26 -14.93
N ILE A 152 15.24 -18.51 -13.94
CA ILE A 152 15.76 -17.17 -13.58
C ILE A 152 16.71 -17.23 -12.37
N VAL A 153 16.54 -18.22 -11.48
CA VAL A 153 17.24 -18.32 -10.19
C VAL A 153 18.72 -18.74 -10.29
N GLN A 154 19.24 -19.14 -11.46
CA GLN A 154 20.64 -19.61 -11.56
C GLN A 154 21.74 -18.54 -11.40
N GLY A 155 21.43 -17.28 -11.05
CA GLY A 155 22.51 -16.30 -10.84
C GLY A 155 22.30 -15.09 -9.93
N THR A 156 21.08 -14.63 -9.61
CA THR A 156 20.93 -13.21 -9.21
C THR A 156 19.87 -12.88 -8.15
N GLY A 157 19.64 -13.79 -7.19
CA GLY A 157 18.66 -13.59 -6.11
C GLY A 157 17.40 -14.40 -6.31
N VAL A 158 16.84 -14.92 -5.22
CA VAL A 158 15.70 -15.82 -5.24
C VAL A 158 14.45 -15.02 -5.55
N ILE A 159 13.92 -15.13 -6.78
CA ILE A 159 12.52 -14.81 -7.03
C ILE A 159 11.73 -15.97 -6.42
N ALA A 160 10.87 -15.68 -5.45
CA ALA A 160 10.00 -16.68 -4.83
C ALA A 160 8.55 -16.41 -5.24
N GLY A 161 7.69 -17.43 -5.06
CA GLY A 161 6.25 -17.26 -5.19
C GLY A 161 5.79 -16.07 -4.35
N TYR A 162 4.94 -15.22 -4.94
CA TYR A 162 4.43 -14.00 -4.31
C TYR A 162 5.44 -12.87 -4.07
N THR A 163 6.40 -12.69 -4.98
CA THR A 163 7.35 -11.57 -4.90
C THR A 163 6.61 -10.23 -4.84
N THR A 164 6.82 -9.49 -3.75
CA THR A 164 6.17 -8.20 -3.46
C THR A 164 7.21 -7.22 -2.97
N ILE A 165 7.09 -5.94 -3.35
CA ILE A 165 7.86 -4.84 -2.77
C ILE A 165 6.93 -4.06 -1.88
N CYS A 166 7.23 -4.02 -0.58
CA CYS A 166 6.44 -3.32 0.41
C CYS A 166 7.32 -2.38 1.23
N GLN A 167 6.70 -1.35 1.80
CA GLN A 167 7.39 -0.38 2.64
C GLN A 167 7.50 -0.93 4.06
N VAL A 168 8.71 -0.95 4.63
CA VAL A 168 8.97 -1.48 5.99
C VAL A 168 8.97 -0.40 7.04
N SER A 169 9.34 0.81 6.63
CA SER A 169 9.38 1.99 7.46
C SER A 169 8.78 3.11 6.61
N PRO A 170 7.69 3.77 7.06
CA PRO A 170 7.24 4.99 6.39
C PRO A 170 8.44 5.95 6.30
N PRO A 171 8.48 6.85 5.31
CA PRO A 171 9.54 7.84 5.25
C PRO A 171 9.61 8.51 6.62
N ASP A 172 10.82 8.68 7.15
CA ASP A 172 11.02 9.72 8.14
C ASP A 172 10.60 11.01 7.44
N ILE A 173 9.32 11.36 7.56
CA ILE A 173 8.83 12.66 7.14
C ILE A 173 9.49 13.60 8.15
N LEU A 174 10.71 14.00 7.82
CA LEU A 174 11.24 15.29 8.23
C LEU A 174 10.29 16.30 7.61
N VAL A 175 9.17 16.53 8.30
CA VAL A 175 8.31 17.66 8.03
C VAL A 175 9.26 18.84 8.13
N ASP A 176 9.59 19.46 6.99
CA ASP A 176 10.21 20.78 6.98
C ASP A 176 9.29 21.66 7.81
N GLN A 177 9.66 21.85 9.08
CA GLN A 177 9.05 22.82 9.95
C GLN A 177 9.22 24.14 9.22
N PRO A 178 8.11 24.81 8.78
CA PRO A 178 8.26 26.14 8.25
C PRO A 178 9.02 26.97 9.29
N PRO A 179 10.01 27.79 8.90
CA PRO A 179 10.73 28.65 9.83
C PRO A 179 9.80 29.77 10.31
N SER A 180 8.91 29.42 11.22
CA SER A 180 8.00 30.28 11.99
C SER A 180 7.19 29.37 12.91
N ALA A 181 7.48 29.45 14.22
CA ALA A 181 6.86 28.77 15.35
C ALA A 181 5.65 27.85 15.05
N PRO A 182 5.73 26.53 15.35
CA PRO A 182 4.58 25.65 15.24
C PRO A 182 3.48 26.14 16.18
N ASN A 183 2.25 26.24 15.65
CA ASN A 183 1.10 26.35 16.53
C ASN A 183 0.95 25.00 17.24
N PRO A 184 1.08 24.91 18.58
CA PRO A 184 1.03 23.65 19.35
C PRO A 184 -0.27 22.84 19.21
N ASP A 185 -1.21 23.32 18.41
CA ASP A 185 -2.58 22.84 18.31
C ASP A 185 -2.81 21.61 17.39
N TYR A 186 -1.81 20.91 16.83
CA TYR A 186 -2.10 19.88 15.79
C TYR A 186 -1.24 18.60 15.74
N VAL A 187 -0.68 18.11 16.84
CA VAL A 187 0.05 16.81 16.82
C VAL A 187 -0.89 15.66 17.25
N THR A 188 -1.08 14.67 16.36
CA THR A 188 -1.75 13.39 16.68
C THR A 188 -0.87 12.21 16.31
N VAL A 189 -0.85 11.15 17.12
CA VAL A 189 0.10 10.01 16.98
C VAL A 189 -0.57 8.67 16.64
N GLY A 190 -1.81 8.71 16.14
CA GLY A 190 -2.58 7.52 15.78
C GLY A 190 -3.00 6.65 16.98
N CYS A 191 -4.00 5.80 16.77
CA CYS A 191 -4.42 4.78 17.74
C CYS A 191 -4.41 3.39 17.12
N TYR A 192 -4.02 2.41 17.93
CA TYR A 192 -3.86 1.02 17.57
C TYR A 192 -4.79 0.15 18.41
N PRO A 193 -5.36 -0.94 17.85
CA PRO A 193 -6.14 -1.89 18.62
C PRO A 193 -5.33 -2.46 19.80
N GLY A 194 -5.83 -2.26 21.01
CA GLY A 194 -5.17 -2.74 22.23
C GLY A 194 -4.22 -1.75 22.89
N ASP A 195 -4.10 -0.52 22.37
CA ASP A 195 -3.35 0.55 23.05
C ASP A 195 -3.82 0.71 24.50
N GLU A 196 -2.86 0.68 25.43
CA GLU A 196 -3.04 1.15 26.78
C GLU A 196 -2.73 2.67 26.85
N PRO A 197 -3.21 3.40 27.88
CA PRO A 197 -2.96 4.84 28.00
C PRO A 197 -1.48 5.24 27.96
N HIS A 198 -0.58 4.35 28.37
CA HIS A 198 0.86 4.61 28.36
C HIS A 198 1.46 4.55 26.94
N ASP A 199 0.88 3.77 26.02
CA ASP A 199 1.34 3.66 24.63
C ASP A 199 1.11 4.98 23.88
N VAL A 200 -0.09 5.54 24.02
CA VAL A 200 -0.44 6.84 23.43
C VAL A 200 0.42 7.96 24.02
N TRP A 201 0.66 7.92 25.34
CA TRP A 201 1.53 8.89 26.00
C TRP A 201 2.96 8.83 25.47
N GLN A 202 3.52 7.62 25.34
CA GLN A 202 4.89 7.43 24.86
C GLN A 202 5.05 7.94 23.43
N ARG A 203 4.11 7.62 22.53
CA ARG A 203 4.16 8.13 21.15
C ARG A 203 4.02 9.66 21.08
N CYS A 204 3.11 10.25 21.87
CA CYS A 204 2.99 11.71 21.95
C CYS A 204 4.27 12.36 22.48
N ARG A 205 4.91 11.73 23.47
CA ARG A 205 6.18 12.18 24.01
C ARG A 205 7.30 12.11 22.97
N ASP A 206 7.38 11.01 22.23
CA ASP A 206 8.39 10.82 21.18
C ASP A 206 8.20 11.79 20.01
N ALA A 207 6.95 12.07 19.62
CA ALA A 207 6.62 13.04 18.57
C ALA A 207 6.97 14.50 18.96
N LEU A 208 7.06 14.79 20.26
CA LEU A 208 7.31 16.14 20.79
C LEU A 208 8.71 16.29 21.39
N LYS A 209 9.55 15.26 21.38
CA LYS A 209 10.84 15.25 22.07
C LYS A 209 11.79 16.34 21.55
N ASP A 210 11.75 16.61 20.24
CA ASP A 210 12.58 17.64 19.60
C ASP A 210 11.95 19.04 19.67
N TRP A 211 10.78 19.18 20.31
CA TRP A 211 10.09 20.46 20.44
C TRP A 211 10.84 21.39 21.39
N VAL A 212 11.12 22.61 20.93
CA VAL A 212 11.93 23.57 21.66
C VAL A 212 11.06 24.54 22.45
N VAL A 213 11.27 24.59 23.77
CA VAL A 213 10.62 25.57 24.64
C VAL A 213 11.41 26.88 24.60
N VAL A 214 10.85 27.93 23.98
CA VAL A 214 11.49 29.25 23.91
C VAL A 214 11.14 30.08 25.16
N ASP A 215 12.12 30.26 26.05
CA ASP A 215 12.09 31.33 27.06
C ASP A 215 12.75 32.58 26.46
N GLY A 216 12.19 33.76 26.72
CA GLY A 216 12.54 35.04 26.08
C GLY A 216 14.00 35.53 26.27
N TYR A 217 14.89 34.70 26.79
CA TYR A 217 16.30 34.98 27.10
C TYR A 217 17.24 33.77 26.88
N VAL A 218 17.18 33.09 25.72
CA VAL A 218 18.18 32.09 25.20
C VAL A 218 18.31 30.80 26.05
N TRP A 219 18.26 29.53 25.60
CA TRP A 219 18.48 28.80 24.34
C TRP A 219 17.46 27.67 24.18
N ASP A 220 17.42 27.16 22.95
CA ASP A 220 16.63 26.05 22.43
C ASP A 220 16.77 24.74 23.23
N THR A 221 16.10 24.62 24.38
CA THR A 221 16.09 23.36 25.14
C THR A 221 14.92 22.52 24.64
N SER A 222 15.23 21.37 24.05
CA SER A 222 14.23 20.42 23.58
C SER A 222 13.45 19.84 24.76
N CYS A 223 12.24 19.34 24.52
CA CYS A 223 11.51 18.60 25.55
C CYS A 223 12.26 17.33 25.98
N GLU A 224 13.03 16.70 25.09
CA GLU A 224 13.91 15.58 25.44
C GLU A 224 14.95 15.99 26.49
N ASP A 225 15.66 17.09 26.25
CA ASP A 225 16.66 17.62 27.17
C ASP A 225 16.03 18.03 28.51
N ILE A 226 14.85 18.66 28.47
CA ILE A 226 14.11 19.04 29.68
C ILE A 226 13.73 17.79 30.48
N TRP A 227 13.26 16.73 29.82
CA TRP A 227 12.88 15.50 30.49
C TRP A 227 14.07 14.68 31.01
N ALA A 228 15.24 14.80 30.36
CA ALA A 228 16.46 14.12 30.74
C ALA A 228 17.23 14.86 31.86
N ASP A 229 17.04 16.17 31.99
CA ASP A 229 17.72 16.98 32.99
C ASP A 229 17.13 16.76 34.40
N SER A 230 17.80 15.90 35.18
CA SER A 230 17.46 15.63 36.58
C SER A 230 17.50 16.86 37.51
N SER A 231 18.07 17.99 37.09
CA SER A 231 18.07 19.25 37.84
C SER A 231 16.77 20.06 37.64
N ILE A 232 16.00 19.75 36.60
CA ILE A 232 14.69 20.35 36.34
C ILE A 232 13.64 19.51 37.08
N SER A 233 12.92 20.14 38.01
CA SER A 233 11.84 19.46 38.73
C SER A 233 10.58 19.38 37.87
N ALA A 234 9.69 18.44 38.18
CA ALA A 234 8.38 18.35 37.53
C ALA A 234 7.52 19.62 37.73
N ASP A 235 7.84 20.46 38.71
CA ASP A 235 7.17 21.74 38.98
C ASP A 235 7.76 22.91 38.18
N ASP A 236 8.88 22.72 37.47
CA ASP A 236 9.46 23.75 36.60
C ASP A 236 8.51 24.04 35.43
N TRP A 237 8.34 25.32 35.09
CA TRP A 237 7.41 25.75 34.07
C TRP A 237 7.75 25.18 32.67
N ARG A 238 9.03 24.90 32.39
CA ARG A 238 9.48 24.29 31.13
C ARG A 238 9.04 22.84 31.04
N TRP A 239 9.17 22.11 32.14
CA TRP A 239 8.67 20.74 32.26
C TRP A 239 7.16 20.70 32.07
N GLN A 240 6.43 21.61 32.73
CA GLN A 240 4.98 21.74 32.59
C GLN A 240 4.57 22.07 31.15
N ALA A 241 5.28 22.99 30.48
CA ALA A 241 5.01 23.33 29.08
C ALA A 241 5.14 22.10 28.15
N CYS A 242 6.22 21.32 28.26
CA CYS A 242 6.38 20.08 27.48
C CYS A 242 5.30 19.04 27.82
N ASN A 243 4.93 18.92 29.09
CA ASN A 243 3.89 17.98 29.51
C ASN A 243 2.50 18.41 29.02
N ASP A 244 2.19 19.71 29.02
CA ASP A 244 0.95 20.27 28.46
C ASP A 244 0.81 19.97 26.97
N LEU A 245 1.91 20.03 26.20
CA LEU A 245 1.91 19.62 24.79
C LEU A 245 1.60 18.13 24.63
N VAL A 246 2.20 17.28 25.46
CA VAL A 246 1.90 15.83 25.45
C VAL A 246 0.43 15.58 25.80
N GLN A 247 -0.13 16.29 26.79
CA GLN A 247 -1.56 16.16 27.13
C GLN A 247 -2.47 16.65 26.00
N GLN A 248 -2.10 17.72 25.30
CA GLN A 248 -2.83 18.19 24.11
C GLN A 248 -2.79 17.16 22.98
N CYS A 249 -1.60 16.59 22.69
CA CYS A 249 -1.46 15.50 21.72
C CYS A 249 -2.33 14.29 22.06
N ILE A 250 -2.37 13.88 23.35
CA ILE A 250 -3.21 12.79 23.82
C ILE A 250 -4.70 13.12 23.64
N ALA A 251 -5.13 14.33 24.01
CA ALA A 251 -6.51 14.76 23.88
C ALA A 251 -6.98 14.76 22.41
N GLN A 252 -6.14 15.25 21.51
CA GLN A 252 -6.44 15.28 20.07
C GLN A 252 -6.44 13.88 19.46
N THR A 253 -5.44 13.06 19.79
CA THR A 253 -5.37 11.66 19.35
C THR A 253 -6.62 10.91 19.80
N ASN A 254 -7.02 11.03 21.07
CA ASN A 254 -8.25 10.42 21.57
C ASN A 254 -9.52 10.95 20.88
N ALA A 255 -9.60 12.25 20.59
CA ALA A 255 -10.74 12.84 19.89
C ALA A 255 -10.92 12.24 18.48
N VAL A 256 -9.83 12.04 17.74
CA VAL A 256 -9.85 11.40 16.42
C VAL A 256 -10.19 9.92 16.52
N CYS A 257 -9.66 9.22 17.52
CA CYS A 257 -9.83 7.77 17.64
C CYS A 257 -11.21 7.34 18.16
N VAL A 258 -11.86 8.16 18.99
CA VAL A 258 -13.25 7.92 19.42
C VAL A 258 -14.22 8.05 18.23
N VAL A 259 -13.94 8.96 17.30
CA VAL A 259 -14.77 9.12 16.07
C VAL A 259 -14.64 7.89 15.17
N ASN A 260 -13.45 7.30 15.06
CA ASN A 260 -13.20 6.15 14.19
C ASN A 260 -13.63 4.80 14.78
N THR A 261 -13.73 4.68 16.11
CA THR A 261 -14.21 3.46 16.79
C THR A 261 -15.74 3.43 16.93
N GLY A 262 -16.43 4.52 16.63
CA GLY A 262 -17.88 4.69 16.76
C GLY A 262 -18.75 4.01 15.68
N ALA A 263 -18.17 3.36 14.67
CA ALA A 263 -18.95 2.66 13.62
C ALA A 263 -18.95 1.12 13.73
N ALA A 264 -18.11 0.52 14.59
CA ALA A 264 -18.11 -0.92 14.84
C ALA A 264 -18.15 -1.18 16.35
N GLY A 265 -19.35 -1.46 16.85
CA GLY A 265 -19.61 -1.61 18.28
C GLY A 265 -18.73 -2.64 18.97
N CYS A 266 -18.09 -2.22 20.06
CA CYS A 266 -17.62 -3.10 21.12
C CYS A 266 -17.78 -2.41 22.49
N ALA A 267 -19.02 -2.04 22.82
CA ALA A 267 -19.40 -1.75 24.19
C ALA A 267 -19.42 -3.07 24.99
N GLY A 268 -18.27 -3.50 25.54
CA GLY A 268 -18.29 -4.76 26.28
C GLY A 268 -17.00 -5.38 26.80
N CYS A 269 -15.91 -4.65 27.04
CA CYS A 269 -14.74 -5.21 27.73
C CYS A 269 -14.48 -4.55 29.09
N ARG A 270 -15.42 -4.69 30.04
CA ARG A 270 -15.06 -4.67 31.47
C ARG A 270 -14.56 -6.07 31.83
N ARG A 271 -13.28 -6.18 32.23
CA ARG A 271 -12.71 -7.40 32.82
C ARG A 271 -13.59 -7.86 34.01
N ARG A 272 -14.38 -8.92 33.83
CA ARG A 272 -14.88 -9.71 34.97
C ARG A 272 -13.85 -10.75 35.33
N LYS A 273 -13.46 -10.74 36.60
CA LYS A 273 -12.63 -11.76 37.25
C LYS A 273 -13.37 -13.10 37.17
N MET A 274 -12.87 -14.03 36.36
CA MET A 274 -13.48 -15.35 36.17
C MET A 274 -13.23 -16.18 37.44
N THR A 275 -14.31 -16.48 38.17
CA THR A 275 -14.32 -17.53 39.19
C THR A 275 -15.11 -18.68 38.58
N LEU A 276 -14.51 -19.86 38.56
CA LEU A 276 -15.15 -21.11 38.09
C LEU A 276 -16.39 -21.41 38.96
N VAL A 277 -17.52 -21.78 38.34
CA VAL A 277 -18.42 -22.91 38.70
C VAL A 277 -19.71 -22.90 37.85
N ASP A 278 -20.09 -24.11 37.47
CA ASP A 278 -21.35 -24.72 36.98
C ASP A 278 -21.92 -24.48 35.56
N PRO A 279 -22.20 -25.57 34.80
CA PRO A 279 -22.99 -25.56 33.57
C PRO A 279 -24.40 -26.13 33.83
N ASP A 280 -25.40 -25.27 34.03
CA ASP A 280 -26.81 -25.60 33.77
C ASP A 280 -27.69 -24.33 33.85
N SER A 281 -28.74 -24.32 33.00
CA SER A 281 -29.80 -23.29 32.84
C SER A 281 -29.42 -22.05 32.03
N ASP A 282 -30.28 -21.44 31.22
CA ASP A 282 -31.54 -21.82 30.59
C ASP A 282 -31.81 -20.75 29.52
N TYR A 283 -32.41 -21.21 28.42
CA TYR A 283 -33.36 -20.54 27.54
C TYR A 283 -33.74 -19.05 27.78
N CYS A 284 -33.67 -18.22 26.73
CA CYS A 284 -34.64 -17.15 26.45
C CYS A 284 -34.73 -16.81 24.93
N PRO A 285 -35.93 -16.48 24.40
CA PRO A 285 -36.29 -16.53 22.97
C PRO A 285 -36.12 -15.18 22.23
N PRO A 286 -36.34 -15.11 20.89
CA PRO A 286 -36.17 -13.87 20.13
C PRO A 286 -37.40 -12.96 20.24
N SER A 287 -37.16 -11.65 20.36
CA SER A 287 -38.20 -10.63 20.20
C SER A 287 -38.23 -10.07 18.78
N GLU A 288 -39.46 -9.95 18.29
CA GLU A 288 -39.90 -9.72 16.93
C GLU A 288 -39.62 -8.33 16.33
N SER A 289 -39.59 -8.37 15.00
CA SER A 289 -40.01 -7.39 13.98
C SER A 289 -40.45 -5.98 14.38
N SER A 290 -39.94 -4.99 13.63
CA SER A 290 -40.82 -3.95 13.07
C SER A 290 -40.51 -3.73 11.59
N THR A 291 -41.49 -4.06 10.76
CA THR A 291 -41.59 -3.75 9.34
C THR A 291 -42.12 -2.34 9.19
N THR A 292 -41.48 -1.51 8.36
CA THR A 292 -42.15 -0.35 7.77
C THR A 292 -41.96 -0.40 6.26
N ALA A 293 -43.07 -0.62 5.56
CA ALA A 293 -43.15 -0.63 4.12
C ALA A 293 -43.11 0.80 3.57
N TYR A 294 -42.33 1.04 2.52
CA TYR A 294 -42.58 2.09 1.54
C TYR A 294 -42.78 1.43 0.18
N THR A 295 -43.89 1.76 -0.46
CA THR A 295 -44.31 1.30 -1.78
C THR A 295 -44.18 2.42 -2.80
N SER A 296 -43.82 2.01 -4.03
CA SER A 296 -44.02 2.71 -5.33
C SER A 296 -43.12 3.95 -5.58
N SER A 297 -42.52 4.18 -6.75
CA SER A 297 -43.00 3.90 -8.10
C SER A 297 -41.89 3.64 -9.12
N THR A 298 -42.22 2.75 -10.04
CA THR A 298 -41.63 2.48 -11.36
C THR A 298 -41.46 3.75 -12.22
N TYR A 299 -40.32 3.88 -12.90
CA TYR A 299 -40.24 4.59 -14.17
C TYR A 299 -39.53 3.70 -15.20
N TYR A 300 -40.32 3.25 -16.17
CA TYR A 300 -39.89 2.60 -17.40
C TYR A 300 -39.40 3.70 -18.36
N SER A 301 -38.21 3.52 -18.96
CA SER A 301 -37.91 4.09 -20.27
C SER A 301 -37.00 3.12 -21.03
N SER A 302 -37.64 2.37 -21.91
CA SER A 302 -37.04 1.59 -22.97
C SER A 302 -36.46 2.52 -24.04
N MET A 303 -35.18 2.35 -24.39
CA MET A 303 -34.70 2.71 -25.72
C MET A 303 -34.27 1.43 -26.44
N THR A 304 -35.16 0.99 -27.32
CA THR A 304 -34.87 0.12 -28.45
C THR A 304 -34.48 1.01 -29.63
N GLU A 305 -33.28 0.83 -30.19
CA GLU A 305 -33.05 1.13 -31.60
C GLU A 305 -32.41 -0.08 -32.28
N SER A 306 -33.10 -0.47 -33.35
CA SER A 306 -32.84 -1.57 -34.25
C SER A 306 -32.04 -1.08 -35.45
N SER A 307 -30.98 -1.83 -35.78
CA SER A 307 -30.56 -2.22 -37.13
C SER A 307 -30.68 -1.22 -38.31
N SER A 308 -29.55 -0.93 -38.95
CA SER A 308 -29.47 -1.01 -40.42
C SER A 308 -28.04 -1.26 -40.89
N SER A 309 -27.97 -2.01 -41.97
CA SER A 309 -26.84 -2.74 -42.51
C SER A 309 -26.42 -2.21 -43.88
N VAL A 310 -25.19 -2.57 -44.29
CA VAL A 310 -24.65 -2.70 -45.67
C VAL A 310 -24.26 -1.41 -46.40
N TYR A 311 -22.96 -1.24 -46.65
CA TYR A 311 -22.41 -1.21 -48.01
C TYR A 311 -20.97 -1.76 -48.05
N THR A 312 -20.77 -2.64 -49.02
CA THR A 312 -19.54 -3.27 -49.49
C THR A 312 -18.65 -2.28 -50.26
N SER A 313 -17.34 -2.39 -50.14
CA SER A 313 -16.45 -2.28 -51.31
C SER A 313 -15.16 -3.05 -51.12
N THR A 314 -15.01 -4.06 -51.98
CA THR A 314 -13.83 -4.86 -52.27
C THR A 314 -12.74 -3.99 -52.91
N ALA A 315 -11.48 -4.17 -52.51
CA ALA A 315 -10.34 -3.92 -53.39
C ALA A 315 -9.22 -4.92 -53.08
N TYR A 316 -9.03 -5.83 -54.04
CA TYR A 316 -7.86 -6.68 -54.20
C TYR A 316 -6.62 -5.82 -54.46
N THR A 317 -5.49 -6.17 -53.85
CA THR A 317 -4.22 -6.26 -54.60
C THR A 317 -3.31 -7.30 -53.97
N SER A 318 -3.01 -8.30 -54.78
CA SER A 318 -1.99 -9.33 -54.61
C SER A 318 -0.59 -8.72 -54.76
N SER A 319 0.36 -9.16 -53.94
CA SER A 319 1.71 -9.44 -54.43
C SER A 319 2.38 -10.53 -53.58
N THR A 320 2.40 -11.74 -54.14
CA THR A 320 3.33 -12.81 -53.81
C THR A 320 4.75 -12.44 -54.21
N TYR A 321 5.72 -12.58 -53.30
CA TYR A 321 7.08 -12.98 -53.66
C TYR A 321 7.54 -14.08 -52.71
N ALA A 322 7.58 -15.29 -53.26
CA ALA A 322 8.37 -16.40 -52.74
C ALA A 322 9.75 -16.32 -53.39
N THR A 323 10.80 -16.35 -52.58
CA THR A 323 12.15 -16.73 -53.02
C THR A 323 12.77 -17.61 -51.96
N SER A 324 13.01 -18.85 -52.35
CA SER A 324 13.71 -19.92 -51.63
C SER A 324 15.15 -19.53 -51.26
N PRO A 325 15.77 -20.19 -50.26
CA PRO A 325 17.16 -19.94 -49.86
C PRO A 325 18.15 -20.63 -50.82
N PRO A 326 19.36 -20.07 -51.05
CA PRO A 326 20.43 -20.80 -51.70
C PRO A 326 21.20 -21.67 -50.71
N GLU A 327 21.64 -22.79 -51.28
CA GLU A 327 22.36 -23.90 -50.69
C GLU A 327 23.72 -23.53 -50.09
N THR A 328 24.09 -24.32 -49.09
CA THR A 328 25.44 -24.56 -48.59
C THR A 328 26.45 -24.83 -49.71
N THR A 329 27.57 -24.12 -49.72
CA THR A 329 28.82 -24.58 -50.32
C THR A 329 29.96 -24.42 -49.32
N SER A 330 30.49 -25.55 -48.88
CA SER A 330 31.79 -25.71 -48.26
C SER A 330 32.89 -25.54 -49.31
N TYR A 331 33.95 -24.78 -49.01
CA TYR A 331 35.33 -25.05 -49.45
C TYR A 331 36.33 -24.25 -48.60
N TYR A 332 37.33 -24.99 -48.11
CA TYR A 332 38.53 -24.63 -47.31
C TYR A 332 38.36 -24.33 -45.82
#